data_AF-A0A075JIF6-F1
#
_entry.id   AF-A0A075JIF6-F1
#
_cell.length_a   1.000
_cell.length_b   1.000
_cell.length_c   1.000
_cell.angle_alpha   90.00
_cell.angle_beta   90.00
_cell.angle_gamma   90.00
#
_symmetry.space_group_name_H-M   'P 1'
#
loop_
_entity.id
_entity.type
_entity.pdbx_description
1 polymer ?
#
loop_
_entity_poly.entity_id
_entity_poly.type
_entity_poly.pdbx_seq_one_letter_code
_entity_poly.pdbx_strand_id
1 'polypeptide(L)'
;MSMSEHVTSDPSRTPQPSPAAVSEPRVPGTTLVHLVRHGEVHNPEKVLYGRLDGYHLSELGHEMAELTSQWLAPRDVTHLVSSPLERAQETMAPIADKLGLPVTLDERVIEAGNDFEGMTVGSNPKQLMQPRFWPKLTNPFRPSWGEPYDEIAARMDAAIRDARDAASGHEAVIVSHQLPVWTARRFAEGKRLWHDPRSRECTLASVTTIEFTGDEITDVRYTEPAGRLLAASTNAVGA
;
A
#
# COMPACT_ATOMS: atom_id res chain seq x y z
N MET A 1 47.45 40.37 -2.65
CA MET A 1 46.61 40.39 -1.42
C MET A 1 45.17 40.30 -1.88
N SER A 2 44.58 39.10 -1.89
CA SER A 2 43.18 38.87 -2.25
C SER A 2 42.59 38.02 -1.11
N MET A 3 41.60 38.59 -0.42
CA MET A 3 40.83 37.91 0.61
C MET A 3 39.79 37.03 -0.10
N SER A 4 39.85 35.72 0.14
CA SER A 4 38.76 34.80 -0.18
C SER A 4 37.85 34.68 1.05
N GLU A 5 36.60 35.10 0.93
CA GLU A 5 35.58 34.84 1.93
C GLU A 5 35.13 33.37 1.82
N HIS A 6 35.37 32.61 2.89
CA HIS A 6 34.79 31.29 3.11
C HIS A 6 33.34 31.48 3.59
N VAL A 7 32.37 31.12 2.75
CA VAL A 7 31.00 30.90 3.19
C VAL A 7 30.96 29.58 3.96
N THR A 8 30.92 29.67 5.29
CA THR A 8 30.62 28.53 6.17
C THR A 8 29.12 28.29 6.18
N SER A 9 28.67 27.13 5.68
CA SER A 9 27.28 26.69 5.80
C SER A 9 26.98 26.30 7.25
N ASP A 10 25.97 26.94 7.84
CA ASP A 10 25.48 26.68 9.19
C ASP A 10 24.78 25.30 9.28
N PRO A 11 25.26 24.35 10.11
CA PRO A 11 24.69 23.01 10.22
C PRO A 11 23.41 22.95 11.08
N SER A 12 22.86 24.09 11.54
CA SER A 12 21.67 24.12 12.41
C SER A 12 20.34 24.29 11.68
N ARG A 13 20.32 24.32 10.33
CA ARG A 13 19.06 24.44 9.57
C ARG A 13 18.37 23.08 9.45
N THR A 14 17.41 22.81 10.34
CA THR A 14 16.42 21.75 10.17
C THR A 14 15.74 21.90 8.80
N PRO A 15 15.54 20.80 8.03
CA PRO A 15 14.78 20.89 6.78
C PRO A 15 13.36 21.35 7.14
N GLN A 16 12.92 22.47 6.57
CA GLN A 16 11.52 22.86 6.68
C GLN A 16 10.67 21.78 6.01
N PRO A 17 9.53 21.38 6.61
CA PRO A 17 8.59 20.49 5.92
C PRO A 17 8.20 21.15 4.60
N SER A 18 8.25 20.36 3.52
CA SER A 18 7.73 20.78 2.22
C SER A 18 6.28 21.27 2.43
N PRO A 19 5.89 22.43 1.87
CA PRO A 19 4.54 22.93 2.05
C PRO A 19 3.56 21.85 1.63
N ALA A 20 2.57 21.58 2.50
CA ALA A 20 1.45 20.70 2.21
C ALA A 20 0.98 20.99 0.78
N ALA A 21 0.94 19.97 -0.06
CA ALA A 21 0.60 20.11 -1.46
C ALA A 21 -0.72 20.86 -1.57
N VAL A 22 -0.64 22.12 -2.00
CA VAL A 22 -1.80 22.91 -2.42
C VAL A 22 -2.45 22.08 -3.53
N SER A 23 -3.72 21.74 -3.38
CA SER A 23 -4.43 20.97 -4.40
C SER A 23 -4.37 21.74 -5.72
N GLU A 24 -3.71 21.16 -6.72
CA GLU A 24 -3.77 21.70 -8.07
C GLU A 24 -5.23 21.71 -8.56
N PRO A 25 -5.64 22.70 -9.37
CA PRO A 25 -7.00 22.78 -9.86
C PRO A 25 -7.36 21.50 -10.62
N ARG A 26 -8.35 20.79 -10.09
CA ARG A 26 -8.83 19.51 -10.62
C ARG A 26 -9.42 19.70 -12.02
N VAL A 27 -9.02 18.86 -12.96
CA VAL A 27 -9.67 18.81 -14.27
C VAL A 27 -11.13 18.36 -14.05
N PRO A 28 -12.14 19.11 -14.53
CA PRO A 28 -13.53 18.71 -14.38
C PRO A 28 -13.78 17.29 -14.93
N GLY A 29 -14.46 16.45 -14.14
CA GLY A 29 -14.79 15.08 -14.54
C GLY A 29 -13.73 14.02 -14.22
N THR A 30 -12.72 14.34 -13.39
CA THR A 30 -11.76 13.33 -12.91
C THR A 30 -12.20 12.66 -11.63
N THR A 31 -11.87 11.38 -11.46
CA THR A 31 -12.03 10.61 -10.22
C THR A 31 -10.67 10.11 -9.75
N LEU A 32 -10.37 10.17 -8.46
CA LEU A 32 -9.15 9.60 -7.89
C LEU A 32 -9.49 8.36 -7.06
N VAL A 33 -8.70 7.30 -7.18
CA VAL A 33 -8.76 6.14 -6.30
C VAL A 33 -7.42 5.97 -5.59
N HIS A 34 -7.42 6.10 -4.27
CA HIS A 34 -6.26 5.96 -3.40
C HIS A 34 -6.17 4.54 -2.84
N LEU A 35 -5.20 3.77 -3.32
CA LEU A 35 -4.84 2.47 -2.78
C LEU A 35 -3.85 2.64 -1.63
N VAL A 36 -4.27 2.28 -0.42
CA VAL A 36 -3.49 2.38 0.80
C VAL A 36 -3.02 0.99 1.22
N ARG A 37 -1.72 0.79 1.43
CA ARG A 37 -1.24 -0.41 2.12
C ARG A 37 -1.50 -0.26 3.61
N HIS A 38 -1.95 -1.31 4.30
CA HIS A 38 -2.06 -1.29 5.76
C HIS A 38 -0.76 -0.87 6.48
N GLY A 39 -0.89 -0.38 7.72
CA GLY A 39 0.23 -0.01 8.58
C GLY A 39 1.06 -1.22 9.07
N GLU A 40 2.09 -0.96 9.87
CA GLU A 40 2.90 -2.05 10.46
C GLU A 40 2.05 -3.02 11.31
N VAL A 41 2.26 -4.31 11.13
CA VAL A 41 1.61 -5.39 11.90
C VAL A 41 2.53 -5.86 13.02
N HIS A 42 1.97 -6.11 14.19
CA HIS A 42 2.70 -6.75 15.29
C HIS A 42 2.98 -8.23 14.96
N ASN A 43 4.21 -8.53 14.54
CA ASN A 43 4.63 -9.88 14.11
C ASN A 43 6.00 -10.27 14.69
N PRO A 44 6.12 -10.48 16.02
CA PRO A 44 7.39 -10.75 16.69
C PRO A 44 8.06 -12.04 16.22
N GLU A 45 7.26 -13.02 15.80
CA GLU A 45 7.72 -14.33 15.32
C GLU A 45 8.15 -14.33 13.84
N LYS A 46 7.94 -13.21 13.13
CA LYS A 46 8.28 -13.03 11.70
C LYS A 46 7.63 -14.08 10.81
N VAL A 47 6.38 -14.40 11.13
CA VAL A 47 5.54 -15.32 10.35
C VAL A 47 5.08 -14.63 9.08
N LEU A 48 5.16 -15.31 7.94
CA LEU A 48 4.48 -14.91 6.73
C LEU A 48 2.98 -15.11 6.97
N TYR A 49 2.29 -14.05 7.34
CA TYR A 49 0.89 -14.16 7.74
C TYR A 49 -0.10 -14.16 6.57
N GLY A 50 0.20 -13.51 5.44
CA GLY A 50 -0.70 -13.54 4.27
C GLY A 50 -2.16 -13.23 4.62
N ARG A 51 -3.07 -14.18 4.38
CA ARG A 51 -4.50 -14.08 4.72
C ARG A 51 -4.89 -14.60 6.11
N LEU A 52 -3.94 -14.99 6.96
CA LEU A 52 -4.24 -15.47 8.30
C LEU A 52 -4.88 -14.37 9.17
N ASP A 53 -5.88 -14.79 9.96
CA ASP A 53 -6.54 -13.98 10.99
C ASP A 53 -5.62 -13.74 12.20
N GLY A 54 -6.00 -12.79 13.06
CA GLY A 54 -5.32 -12.50 14.32
C GLY A 54 -4.02 -11.69 14.21
N TYR A 55 -3.76 -11.12 13.03
CA TYR A 55 -2.63 -10.22 12.78
C TYR A 55 -3.10 -8.76 12.76
N HIS A 56 -2.88 -8.10 13.89
CA HIS A 56 -3.27 -6.72 14.17
C HIS A 56 -2.11 -5.74 13.98
N LEU A 57 -2.44 -4.46 13.82
CA LEU A 57 -1.45 -3.39 13.79
C LEU A 57 -0.61 -3.36 15.08
N SER A 58 0.66 -2.98 14.94
CA SER A 58 1.48 -2.58 16.08
C SER A 58 1.10 -1.17 16.55
N GLU A 59 1.66 -0.73 17.68
CA GLU A 59 1.56 0.67 18.11
C GLU A 59 2.05 1.63 17.01
N LEU A 60 3.18 1.31 16.37
CA LEU A 60 3.70 2.06 15.22
C LEU A 60 2.75 2.00 14.02
N GLY A 61 2.12 0.85 13.78
CA GLY A 61 1.11 0.69 12.72
C GLY A 61 -0.09 1.61 12.91
N HIS A 62 -0.56 1.79 14.14
CA HIS A 62 -1.61 2.76 14.46
C HIS A 62 -1.14 4.20 14.23
N GLU A 63 0.10 4.54 14.59
CA GLU A 63 0.67 5.87 14.27
C GLU A 63 0.76 6.11 12.75
N MET A 64 1.15 5.09 11.98
CA MET A 64 1.18 5.16 10.52
C MET A 64 -0.22 5.37 9.92
N ALA A 65 -1.23 4.67 10.45
CA ALA A 65 -2.62 4.83 10.02
C ALA A 65 -3.14 6.26 10.29
N GLU A 66 -2.82 6.84 11.45
CA GLU A 66 -3.22 8.21 11.78
C GLU A 66 -2.51 9.26 10.90
N LEU A 67 -1.26 9.05 10.50
CA LEU A 67 -0.62 9.97 9.54
C LEU A 67 -1.26 9.89 8.15
N THR A 68 -1.70 8.70 7.76
CA THR A 68 -2.42 8.50 6.50
C THR A 68 -3.80 9.16 6.56
N SER A 69 -4.51 9.06 7.69
CA SER A 69 -5.80 9.74 7.90
C SER A 69 -5.66 11.26 7.79
N GLN A 70 -4.60 11.83 8.37
CA GLN A 70 -4.32 13.27 8.29
C GLN A 70 -4.00 13.73 6.87
N TRP A 71 -3.29 12.91 6.10
CA TRP A 71 -3.00 13.21 4.69
C TRP A 71 -4.25 13.13 3.80
N LEU A 72 -5.18 12.23 4.12
CA LEU A 72 -6.47 12.08 3.43
C LEU A 72 -7.50 13.15 3.84
N ALA A 73 -7.44 13.67 5.06
CA ALA A 73 -8.42 14.59 5.63
C ALA A 73 -8.79 15.82 4.77
N PRO A 74 -7.85 16.52 4.10
CA PRO A 74 -8.20 17.69 3.28
C PRO A 74 -8.72 17.35 1.87
N ARG A 75 -8.82 16.07 1.52
CA ARG A 75 -9.22 15.60 0.18
C ARG A 75 -10.73 15.45 0.05
N ASP A 76 -11.21 15.43 -1.19
CA ASP A 76 -12.62 15.28 -1.53
C ASP A 76 -13.03 13.79 -1.60
N VAL A 77 -12.74 13.06 -0.53
CA VAL A 77 -13.05 11.63 -0.43
C VAL A 77 -14.53 11.44 -0.09
N THR A 78 -15.21 10.56 -0.83
CA THR A 78 -16.64 10.27 -0.66
C THR A 78 -16.94 8.77 -0.53
N HIS A 79 -15.97 7.90 -0.80
CA HIS A 79 -16.17 6.46 -0.75
C HIS A 79 -14.97 5.73 -0.12
N LEU A 80 -15.24 4.81 0.81
CA LEU A 80 -14.23 4.04 1.53
C LEU A 80 -14.46 2.54 1.36
N VAL A 81 -13.41 1.82 0.98
CA VAL A 81 -13.38 0.37 0.85
C VAL A 81 -12.20 -0.19 1.66
N SER A 82 -12.41 -1.27 2.39
CA SER A 82 -11.33 -1.97 3.09
C SER A 82 -11.34 -3.45 2.76
N SER A 83 -10.16 -4.05 2.74
CA SER A 83 -10.02 -5.49 2.89
C SER A 83 -10.66 -5.94 4.21
N PRO A 84 -11.23 -7.16 4.26
CA PRO A 84 -11.82 -7.73 5.48
C PRO A 84 -10.78 -8.09 6.56
N LEU A 85 -9.48 -8.10 6.26
CA LEU A 85 -8.46 -8.47 7.26
C LEU A 85 -8.27 -7.37 8.31
N GLU A 86 -8.04 -7.75 9.57
CA GLU A 86 -8.11 -6.87 10.74
C GLU A 86 -7.17 -5.67 10.61
N ARG A 87 -5.90 -5.89 10.25
CA ARG A 87 -4.92 -4.83 10.00
C ARG A 87 -5.35 -3.77 8.97
N ALA A 88 -6.12 -4.18 7.96
CA ALA A 88 -6.64 -3.25 6.95
C ALA A 88 -7.79 -2.43 7.54
N GLN A 89 -8.70 -3.08 8.27
CA GLN A 89 -9.79 -2.40 8.98
C GLN A 89 -9.26 -1.42 10.04
N GLU A 90 -8.24 -1.81 10.80
CA GLU A 90 -7.58 -0.96 11.80
C GLU A 90 -6.85 0.23 11.17
N THR A 91 -6.30 0.05 9.95
CA THR A 91 -5.74 1.17 9.19
C THR A 91 -6.85 2.09 8.67
N MET A 92 -7.99 1.53 8.25
CA MET A 92 -9.14 2.28 7.76
C MET A 92 -9.88 3.05 8.87
N ALA A 93 -9.90 2.55 10.10
CA ALA A 93 -10.64 3.16 11.21
C ALA A 93 -10.37 4.67 11.41
N PRO A 94 -9.12 5.15 11.57
CA PRO A 94 -8.86 6.59 11.71
C PRO A 94 -9.18 7.38 10.44
N ILE A 95 -9.11 6.77 9.25
CA ILE A 95 -9.49 7.39 7.98
C ILE A 95 -11.00 7.64 7.96
N ALA A 96 -11.79 6.61 8.28
CA ALA A 96 -13.25 6.68 8.35
C ALA A 96 -13.73 7.69 9.39
N ASP A 97 -13.14 7.66 10.59
CA ASP A 97 -13.49 8.59 11.67
C ASP A 97 -13.23 10.04 11.28
N LYS A 98 -12.09 10.32 10.63
CA LYS A 98 -11.70 11.68 10.25
C LYS A 98 -12.51 12.23 9.07
N LEU A 99 -12.91 11.36 8.14
CA LEU A 99 -13.74 11.73 6.98
C LEU A 99 -15.25 11.68 7.28
N GLY A 100 -15.66 11.03 8.37
CA GLY A 100 -17.07 10.85 8.72
C GLY A 100 -17.83 9.96 7.73
N LEU A 101 -17.16 8.98 7.13
CA LEU A 101 -17.72 8.13 6.08
C LEU A 101 -17.85 6.67 6.53
N PRO A 102 -18.89 5.94 6.07
CA PRO A 102 -18.99 4.51 6.28
C PRO A 102 -17.96 3.75 5.45
N VAL A 103 -17.56 2.57 5.94
CA VAL A 103 -16.61 1.68 5.25
C VAL A 103 -17.35 0.50 4.64
N THR A 104 -17.07 0.21 3.37
CA THR A 104 -17.50 -1.03 2.69
C THR A 104 -16.39 -2.06 2.76
N LEU A 105 -16.69 -3.29 3.17
CA LEU A 105 -15.73 -4.39 3.10
C LEU A 105 -15.82 -5.08 1.73
N ASP A 106 -14.67 -5.35 1.11
CA ASP A 106 -14.60 -6.03 -0.18
C ASP A 106 -13.52 -7.12 -0.19
N GLU A 107 -13.94 -8.36 -0.41
CA GLU A 107 -13.06 -9.53 -0.52
C GLU A 107 -12.07 -9.41 -1.69
N ARG A 108 -12.42 -8.67 -2.74
CA ARG A 108 -11.58 -8.52 -3.93
C ARG A 108 -10.29 -7.75 -3.64
N VAL A 109 -10.19 -7.02 -2.53
CA VAL A 109 -9.00 -6.24 -2.15
C VAL A 109 -8.16 -6.91 -1.06
N ILE A 110 -8.42 -8.19 -0.75
CA ILE A 110 -7.62 -9.00 0.18
C ILE A 110 -6.19 -9.29 -0.32
N GLU A 111 -5.26 -9.62 0.58
CA GLU A 111 -3.89 -10.04 0.23
C GLU A 111 -3.91 -11.22 -0.75
N ALA A 112 -2.86 -11.41 -1.54
CA ALA A 112 -2.69 -12.58 -2.39
C ALA A 112 -2.60 -13.86 -1.54
N GLY A 113 -3.21 -14.95 -2.03
CA GLY A 113 -3.04 -16.25 -1.41
C GLY A 113 -1.58 -16.69 -1.45
N ASN A 114 -1.08 -17.31 -0.38
CA ASN A 114 0.27 -17.86 -0.32
C ASN A 114 0.32 -19.19 0.44
N ASP A 115 0.82 -20.23 -0.21
CA ASP A 115 0.92 -21.58 0.33
C ASP A 115 1.95 -21.72 1.47
N PHE A 116 2.77 -20.70 1.71
CA PHE A 116 3.75 -20.66 2.79
C PHE A 116 3.27 -19.85 3.99
N GLU A 117 1.98 -19.48 4.03
CA GLU A 117 1.37 -18.87 5.21
C GLU A 117 1.62 -19.69 6.49
N GLY A 118 1.86 -19.00 7.60
CA GLY A 118 2.20 -19.63 8.89
C GLY A 118 3.67 -20.06 9.01
N MET A 119 4.47 -19.89 7.97
CA MET A 119 5.90 -20.20 7.99
C MET A 119 6.75 -18.96 8.21
N THR A 120 8.00 -19.14 8.63
CA THR A 120 8.96 -18.04 8.85
C THR A 120 9.93 -17.91 7.67
N VAL A 121 9.45 -18.11 6.44
CA VAL A 121 10.30 -18.24 5.23
C VAL A 121 11.19 -17.03 4.94
N GLY A 122 10.77 -15.82 5.32
CA GLY A 122 11.63 -14.64 5.12
C GLY A 122 12.72 -14.47 6.18
N SER A 123 12.50 -14.93 7.42
CA SER A 123 13.52 -14.92 8.47
C SER A 123 14.36 -16.20 8.52
N ASN A 124 13.84 -17.29 7.96
CA ASN A 124 14.52 -18.57 7.82
C ASN A 124 14.28 -19.20 6.41
N PRO A 125 15.00 -18.71 5.37
CA PRO A 125 14.86 -19.21 4.01
C PRO A 125 15.12 -20.71 3.83
N LYS A 126 15.83 -21.35 4.79
CA LYS A 126 16.10 -22.80 4.75
C LYS A 126 14.83 -23.64 4.81
N GLN A 127 13.71 -23.09 5.31
CA GLN A 127 12.43 -23.79 5.30
C GLN A 127 11.95 -24.13 3.89
N LEU A 128 12.26 -23.29 2.89
CA LEU A 128 11.93 -23.54 1.49
C LEU A 128 12.75 -24.68 0.85
N MET A 129 13.87 -25.08 1.47
CA MET A 129 14.71 -26.16 0.95
C MET A 129 14.21 -27.57 1.29
N GLN A 130 13.12 -27.69 2.05
CA GLN A 130 12.56 -29.00 2.42
C GLN A 130 11.96 -29.71 1.19
N PRO A 131 12.20 -31.02 0.99
CA PRO A 131 11.75 -31.76 -0.20
C PRO A 131 10.26 -31.64 -0.52
N ARG A 132 9.41 -31.48 0.51
CA ARG A 132 7.96 -31.29 0.36
C ARG A 132 7.57 -30.03 -0.42
N PHE A 133 8.44 -29.03 -0.53
CA PHE A 133 8.18 -27.78 -1.26
C PHE A 133 8.75 -27.77 -2.67
N TRP A 134 9.59 -28.75 -3.04
CA TRP A 134 10.20 -28.81 -4.37
C TRP A 134 9.17 -28.82 -5.51
N PRO A 135 8.02 -29.52 -5.43
CA PRO A 135 7.00 -29.44 -6.48
C PRO A 135 6.52 -28.01 -6.72
N LYS A 136 6.44 -27.19 -5.67
CA LYS A 136 6.00 -25.79 -5.73
C LYS A 136 7.08 -24.89 -6.33
N LEU A 137 8.36 -25.20 -6.10
CA LEU A 137 9.50 -24.40 -6.56
C LEU A 137 9.98 -24.75 -7.98
N THR A 138 9.29 -25.66 -8.68
CA THR A 138 9.70 -26.17 -10.00
C THR A 138 9.73 -25.11 -11.09
N ASN A 139 8.91 -24.06 -10.99
CA ASN A 139 8.88 -22.97 -11.96
C ASN A 139 8.92 -21.59 -11.27
N PRO A 140 10.08 -20.93 -11.19
CA PRO A 140 10.18 -19.62 -10.55
C PRO A 140 9.46 -18.50 -11.34
N PHE A 141 9.13 -18.72 -12.61
CA PHE A 141 8.42 -17.77 -13.47
C PHE A 141 6.90 -17.96 -13.44
N ARG A 142 6.42 -19.10 -12.94
CA ARG A 142 5.01 -19.38 -12.64
C ARG A 142 4.93 -19.96 -11.23
N PRO A 143 5.14 -19.13 -10.21
CA PRO A 143 5.14 -19.58 -8.84
C PRO A 143 3.78 -20.22 -8.52
N SER A 144 3.76 -21.54 -8.29
CA SER A 144 2.52 -22.28 -7.98
C SER A 144 2.17 -22.24 -6.49
N TRP A 145 2.86 -21.41 -5.71
CA TRP A 145 2.71 -21.28 -4.27
C TRP A 145 1.94 -20.03 -3.87
N GLY A 146 1.32 -19.34 -4.84
CA GLY A 146 0.49 -18.18 -4.57
C GLY A 146 -0.52 -17.92 -5.67
N GLU A 147 -1.34 -16.90 -5.45
CA GLU A 147 -2.37 -16.48 -6.39
C GLU A 147 -1.75 -15.92 -7.69
N PRO A 148 -2.27 -16.29 -8.88
CA PRO A 148 -1.80 -15.76 -10.15
C PRO A 148 -1.94 -14.23 -10.24
N TYR A 149 -0.92 -13.56 -10.79
CA TYR A 149 -0.91 -12.09 -10.88
C TYR A 149 -2.05 -11.50 -11.72
N ASP A 150 -2.48 -12.22 -12.76
CA ASP A 150 -3.61 -11.85 -13.60
C ASP A 150 -4.95 -11.96 -12.85
N GLU A 151 -5.11 -12.95 -11.98
CA GLU A 151 -6.28 -13.04 -11.08
C GLU A 151 -6.28 -11.88 -10.08
N ILE A 152 -5.13 -11.58 -9.46
CA ILE A 152 -4.98 -10.42 -8.54
C ILE A 152 -5.30 -9.11 -9.26
N ALA A 153 -4.74 -8.91 -10.46
CA ALA A 153 -4.97 -7.72 -11.26
C ALA A 153 -6.46 -7.58 -11.63
N ALA A 154 -7.10 -8.66 -12.05
CA ALA A 154 -8.52 -8.64 -12.44
C ALA A 154 -9.43 -8.28 -11.26
N ARG A 155 -9.24 -8.90 -10.08
CA ARG A 155 -10.09 -8.59 -8.91
C ARG A 155 -9.84 -7.19 -8.36
N MET A 156 -8.58 -6.72 -8.37
CA MET A 156 -8.25 -5.36 -7.95
C MET A 156 -8.81 -4.32 -8.92
N ASP A 157 -8.66 -4.51 -10.24
CA ASP A 157 -9.21 -3.60 -11.24
C ASP A 157 -10.74 -3.49 -11.14
N ALA A 158 -11.43 -4.60 -10.93
CA ALA A 158 -12.88 -4.59 -10.68
C ALA A 158 -13.25 -3.76 -9.43
N ALA A 159 -12.57 -3.96 -8.30
CA ALA A 159 -12.82 -3.19 -7.09
C ALA A 159 -12.47 -1.70 -7.24
N ILE A 160 -11.40 -1.38 -7.96
CA ILE A 160 -10.98 -0.01 -8.25
C ILE A 160 -12.00 0.71 -9.12
N ARG A 161 -12.51 0.05 -10.17
CA ARG A 161 -13.52 0.63 -11.06
C ARG A 161 -14.85 0.84 -10.36
N ASP A 162 -15.28 -0.10 -9.52
CA ASP A 162 -16.49 0.06 -8.69
C ASP A 162 -16.34 1.23 -7.71
N ALA A 163 -15.19 1.36 -7.04
CA ALA A 163 -14.90 2.48 -6.15
C ALA A 163 -14.86 3.82 -6.90
N ARG A 164 -14.30 3.82 -8.11
CA ARG A 164 -14.28 4.98 -9.02
C ARG A 164 -15.69 5.38 -9.43
N ASP A 165 -16.56 4.42 -9.76
CA ASP A 165 -17.96 4.69 -10.13
C ASP A 165 -18.74 5.25 -8.94
N ALA A 166 -18.53 4.69 -7.75
CA ALA A 166 -19.15 5.15 -6.50
C ALA A 166 -18.71 6.57 -6.10
N ALA A 167 -17.48 6.97 -6.45
CA ALA A 167 -16.92 8.29 -6.19
C ALA A 167 -16.78 9.14 -7.47
N SER A 168 -17.68 8.99 -8.45
CA SER A 168 -17.59 9.72 -9.73
C SER A 168 -17.45 11.23 -9.53
N GLY A 169 -16.37 11.82 -10.03
CA GLY A 169 -16.04 13.25 -9.88
C GLY A 169 -15.41 13.63 -8.52
N HIS A 170 -15.23 12.66 -7.63
CA HIS A 170 -14.72 12.77 -6.26
C HIS A 170 -13.53 11.80 -6.04
N GLU A 171 -13.14 11.54 -4.80
CA GLU A 171 -12.04 10.63 -4.46
C GLU A 171 -12.57 9.41 -3.69
N ALA A 172 -11.96 8.25 -3.90
CA ALA A 172 -12.23 7.01 -3.16
C ALA A 172 -10.94 6.50 -2.50
N VAL A 173 -11.07 5.80 -1.38
CA VAL A 173 -9.94 5.16 -0.69
C VAL A 173 -10.20 3.66 -0.59
N ILE A 174 -9.18 2.87 -0.93
CA ILE A 174 -9.17 1.42 -0.77
C ILE A 174 -8.00 1.04 0.13
N VAL A 175 -8.24 0.52 1.32
CA VAL A 175 -7.18 -0.06 2.17
C VAL A 175 -7.01 -1.55 1.84
N SER A 176 -5.79 -1.93 1.45
CA SER A 176 -5.42 -3.25 0.97
C SER A 176 -4.00 -3.60 1.45
N HIS A 177 -3.30 -4.47 0.71
CA HIS A 177 -2.05 -5.12 1.12
C HIS A 177 -0.97 -4.98 0.05
N GLN A 178 0.25 -5.37 0.36
CA GLN A 178 1.42 -5.02 -0.46
C GLN A 178 1.29 -5.57 -1.89
N LEU A 179 1.03 -6.87 -2.06
CA LEU A 179 1.02 -7.48 -3.39
C LEU A 179 -0.16 -7.06 -4.27
N PRO A 180 -1.42 -6.98 -3.76
CA PRO A 180 -2.54 -6.48 -4.54
C PRO A 180 -2.37 -5.02 -4.97
N VAL A 181 -1.96 -4.12 -4.07
CA VAL A 181 -1.73 -2.71 -4.39
C VAL A 181 -0.66 -2.56 -5.47
N TRP A 182 0.47 -3.26 -5.29
CA TRP A 182 1.55 -3.21 -6.26
C TRP A 182 1.13 -3.82 -7.61
N THR A 183 0.42 -4.94 -7.61
CA THR A 183 -0.05 -5.58 -8.86
C THR A 183 -1.03 -4.68 -9.60
N ALA A 184 -1.98 -4.05 -8.88
CA ALA A 184 -2.92 -3.08 -9.43
C ALA A 184 -2.19 -1.87 -10.05
N ARG A 185 -1.18 -1.33 -9.36
CA ARG A 185 -0.34 -0.25 -9.88
C ARG A 185 0.34 -0.65 -11.19
N ARG A 186 0.97 -1.82 -11.22
CA ARG A 186 1.67 -2.31 -12.42
C ARG A 186 0.73 -2.51 -13.60
N PHE A 187 -0.48 -3.03 -13.32
CA PHE A 187 -1.52 -3.18 -14.31
C PHE A 187 -1.96 -1.82 -14.88
N ALA A 188 -2.25 -0.84 -14.01
CA ALA A 188 -2.60 0.53 -14.39
C ALA A 188 -1.52 1.22 -15.23
N GLU A 189 -0.24 0.98 -14.92
CA GLU A 189 0.91 1.54 -15.66
C GLU A 189 1.26 0.74 -16.93
N GLY A 190 0.50 -0.31 -17.29
CA GLY A 190 0.79 -1.17 -18.45
C GLY A 190 2.10 -1.96 -18.35
N LYS A 191 2.62 -2.18 -17.14
CA LYS A 191 3.88 -2.86 -16.90
C LYS A 191 3.67 -4.37 -16.73
N ARG A 192 4.74 -5.15 -16.97
CA ARG A 192 4.73 -6.62 -16.73
C ARG A 192 4.36 -6.93 -15.27
N LEU A 193 3.38 -7.81 -15.06
CA LEU A 193 2.89 -8.15 -13.73
C LEU A 193 3.88 -8.98 -12.91
N TRP A 194 4.56 -9.97 -13.51
CA TRP A 194 5.67 -10.65 -12.83
C TRP A 194 6.85 -9.68 -12.61
N HIS A 195 7.38 -9.68 -11.39
CA HIS A 195 8.40 -8.74 -10.94
C HIS A 195 9.26 -9.36 -9.83
N ASP A 196 10.40 -8.72 -9.54
CA ASP A 196 11.20 -9.04 -8.35
C ASP A 196 10.50 -8.48 -7.10
N PRO A 197 10.14 -9.32 -6.11
CA PRO A 197 9.48 -8.86 -4.88
C PRO A 197 10.26 -7.77 -4.11
N ARG A 198 11.58 -7.70 -4.29
CA ARG A 198 12.45 -6.73 -3.60
C ARG A 198 12.37 -5.32 -4.20
N SER A 199 11.85 -5.18 -5.41
CA SER A 199 11.77 -3.89 -6.12
C SER A 199 10.37 -3.26 -6.02
N ARG A 200 9.52 -3.72 -5.11
CA ARG A 200 8.15 -3.22 -4.93
C ARG A 200 8.21 -1.84 -4.27
N GLU A 201 7.68 -0.82 -4.95
CA GLU A 201 7.47 0.51 -4.37
C GLU A 201 6.04 0.54 -3.78
N CYS A 202 5.92 0.01 -2.56
CA CYS A 202 4.67 -0.09 -1.79
C CYS A 202 5.01 -0.26 -0.30
N THR A 203 5.51 0.78 0.33
CA THR A 203 5.89 0.76 1.76
C THR A 203 4.66 0.78 2.66
N LEU A 204 4.84 0.47 3.96
CA LEU A 204 3.75 0.45 4.94
C LEU A 204 3.04 1.80 4.99
N ALA A 205 1.71 1.80 5.01
CA ALA A 205 0.90 3.03 4.99
C ALA A 205 1.24 4.00 3.84
N SER A 206 1.79 3.48 2.73
CA SER A 206 1.93 4.25 1.49
C SER A 206 0.62 4.32 0.74
N VAL A 207 0.51 5.34 -0.13
CA VAL A 207 -0.66 5.60 -0.97
C VAL A 207 -0.25 5.59 -2.44
N THR A 208 -0.86 4.70 -3.22
CA THR A 208 -0.84 4.77 -4.69
C THR A 208 -2.16 5.37 -5.17
N THR A 209 -2.11 6.49 -5.87
CA THR A 209 -3.31 7.16 -6.42
C THR A 209 -3.41 6.87 -7.90
N ILE A 210 -4.56 6.38 -8.35
CA ILE A 210 -4.90 6.20 -9.77
C ILE A 210 -5.90 7.29 -10.13
N GLU A 211 -5.56 8.10 -11.14
CA GLU A 211 -6.42 9.15 -11.67
C GLU A 211 -7.16 8.66 -12.92
N PHE A 212 -8.47 8.93 -12.95
CA PHE A 212 -9.35 8.59 -14.05
C PHE A 212 -9.95 9.84 -14.68
N THR A 213 -10.08 9.85 -16.00
CA THR A 213 -10.98 10.74 -16.74
C THR A 213 -12.00 9.87 -17.49
N GLY A 214 -13.26 9.88 -17.06
CA GLY A 214 -14.18 8.81 -17.48
C GLY A 214 -13.64 7.45 -17.06
N ASP A 215 -13.58 6.49 -18.00
CA ASP A 215 -13.06 5.11 -17.81
C ASP A 215 -11.55 4.95 -18.00
N GLU A 216 -10.88 5.99 -18.49
CA GLU A 216 -9.46 5.94 -18.83
C GLU A 216 -8.60 6.34 -17.63
N ILE A 217 -7.58 5.54 -17.36
CA ILE A 217 -6.52 5.89 -16.40
C ILE A 217 -5.62 6.91 -17.07
N THR A 218 -5.52 8.10 -16.49
CA THR A 218 -4.71 9.20 -17.03
C THR A 218 -3.41 9.42 -16.27
N ASP A 219 -3.34 9.01 -15.00
CA ASP A 219 -2.13 9.14 -14.19
C ASP A 219 -2.07 8.13 -13.03
N VAL A 220 -0.85 7.85 -12.55
CA VAL A 220 -0.58 7.02 -11.38
C VAL A 220 0.51 7.67 -10.52
N ARG A 221 0.17 8.00 -9.28
CA ARG A 221 1.07 8.69 -8.33
C ARG A 221 1.35 7.85 -7.10
N TYR A 222 2.52 8.00 -6.50
CA TYR A 222 2.92 7.32 -5.28
C TYR A 222 3.30 8.35 -4.20
N THR A 223 2.87 8.13 -2.96
CA THR A 223 3.16 8.99 -1.81
C THR A 223 3.34 8.15 -0.55
N GLU A 224 4.18 8.62 0.37
CA GLU A 224 4.45 7.95 1.66
C GLU A 224 4.11 8.88 2.84
N PRO A 225 2.82 9.05 3.20
CA PRO A 225 2.42 9.92 4.31
C PRO A 225 3.12 9.58 5.63
N ALA A 226 3.26 8.29 5.91
CA ALA A 226 3.95 7.77 7.09
C ALA A 226 5.44 7.49 6.86
N GLY A 227 6.04 7.97 5.76
CA GLY A 227 7.42 7.63 5.36
C GLY A 227 8.47 7.89 6.45
N ARG A 228 8.26 8.92 7.29
CA ARG A 228 9.12 9.26 8.43
C ARG A 228 9.20 8.15 9.51
N LEU A 229 8.23 7.23 9.55
CA LEU A 229 8.17 6.14 10.51
C LEU A 229 8.78 4.83 9.99
N LEU A 230 9.11 4.75 8.69
CA LEU A 230 9.65 3.52 8.09
C LEU A 230 10.97 3.07 8.74
N ALA A 231 11.82 4.01 9.16
CA ALA A 231 13.08 3.68 9.84
C ALA A 231 12.88 3.04 11.22
N ALA A 232 11.74 3.28 11.87
CA ALA A 232 11.37 2.67 13.14
C ALA A 232 10.62 1.34 12.97
N SER A 233 10.12 1.08 11.75
CA SER A 233 9.45 -0.20 11.47
C SER A 233 10.44 -1.35 11.51
N THR A 234 10.01 -2.44 12.11
CA THR A 234 10.69 -3.71 11.95
C THR A 234 10.63 -4.08 10.47
N ASN A 235 11.71 -4.65 9.92
CA ASN A 235 11.68 -5.34 8.62
C ASN A 235 10.83 -6.62 8.75
N ALA A 236 9.58 -6.48 9.17
CA ALA A 236 8.62 -7.56 9.32
C ALA A 236 8.35 -8.11 7.93
N VAL A 237 8.66 -9.38 7.77
CA VAL A 237 8.27 -10.15 6.59
C VAL A 237 6.77 -10.32 6.71
N GLY A 238 6.00 -9.48 6.05
CA GLY A 238 4.58 -9.38 6.28
C GLY A 238 3.87 -8.82 5.06
N ALA A 239 3.21 -9.73 4.34
CA ALA A 239 2.49 -9.55 3.08
C ALA A 239 3.37 -9.50 1.81
#